data_AF-A0A7R7YCQ8-F1
#
_entry.id   AF-A0A7R7YCQ8-F1
#
_cell.length_a   1.000
_cell.length_b   1.000
_cell.length_c   1.000
_cell.angle_alpha   90.00
_cell.angle_beta   90.00
_cell.angle_gamma   90.00
#
_symmetry.space_group_name_H-M   'P 1'
#
loop_
_entity.id
_entity.type
_entity.pdbx_description
1 polymer ?
#
loop_
_entity_poly.entity_id
_entity_poly.type
_entity_poly.pdbx_seq_one_letter_code
_entity_poly.pdbx_strand_id
1 'polypeptide(L)'
;MRLSWSGAPDRMPEAEVAIRLAEYLTERPDFQGTVDVAIDGASVSVGGVEVFDIRGYLRAYGWQAVQGTAVGRNDWTAEYTRDAAAMRIHSRSGVGDVEALVGGRRLIAECKKGPLVKKPGSPEYPLLTAAIGQALLFPARPEDILVAAVPDTPTFQRIAADWRNRPRLIASGIQIALVSRRGPVTGLDLS
;
A
#
# COMPACT_ATOMS: atom_id res chain seq x y z
N MET A 1 -23.49 10.86 -8.73
CA MET A 1 -23.73 9.53 -8.14
C MET A 1 -22.36 8.91 -7.87
N ARG A 2 -21.91 8.83 -6.61
CA ARG A 2 -20.63 8.14 -6.30
C ARG A 2 -20.83 6.67 -6.60
N LEU A 3 -20.03 6.11 -7.51
CA LEU A 3 -20.00 4.66 -7.72
C LEU A 3 -19.56 4.04 -6.40
N SER A 4 -20.35 3.13 -5.84
CA SER A 4 -19.97 2.41 -4.62
C SER A 4 -19.11 1.22 -5.03
N TRP A 5 -17.82 1.28 -4.74
CA TRP A 5 -16.97 0.09 -4.79
C TRP A 5 -17.09 -0.69 -3.48
N SER A 6 -17.19 -2.02 -3.57
CA SER A 6 -17.26 -2.91 -2.41
C SER A 6 -16.13 -3.94 -2.47
N GLY A 7 -15.15 -3.81 -1.57
CA GLY A 7 -14.08 -4.78 -1.41
C GLY A 7 -14.55 -6.08 -0.76
N ALA A 8 -13.70 -7.10 -0.79
CA ALA A 8 -13.96 -8.37 -0.10
C ALA A 8 -14.28 -8.13 1.38
N PRO A 9 -15.39 -8.64 1.93
CA PRO A 9 -15.85 -8.26 3.26
C PRO A 9 -14.93 -8.77 4.39
N ASP A 10 -14.18 -9.84 4.13
CA ASP A 10 -13.44 -10.58 5.16
C ASP A 10 -11.92 -10.39 5.11
N ARG A 11 -11.41 -9.66 4.11
CA ARG A 11 -9.97 -9.42 3.90
C ARG A 11 -9.73 -8.15 3.09
N MET A 12 -8.57 -7.55 3.27
CA MET A 12 -8.04 -6.50 2.42
C MET A 12 -6.95 -7.11 1.51
N PRO A 13 -7.12 -7.11 0.18
CA PRO A 13 -6.08 -7.51 -0.77
C PRO A 13 -4.85 -6.60 -0.70
N GLU A 14 -3.71 -7.09 -1.20
CA GLU A 14 -2.44 -6.35 -1.19
C GLU A 14 -2.52 -5.07 -2.03
N ALA A 15 -3.08 -5.17 -3.25
CA ALA A 15 -3.38 -4.01 -4.09
C ALA A 15 -4.22 -2.94 -3.37
N GLU A 16 -5.18 -3.34 -2.53
CA GLU A 16 -5.98 -2.39 -1.76
C GLU A 16 -5.14 -1.68 -0.69
N VAL A 17 -4.26 -2.40 0.02
CA VAL A 17 -3.34 -1.82 1.01
C VAL A 17 -2.44 -0.79 0.33
N ALA A 18 -1.83 -1.17 -0.80
CA ALA A 18 -0.90 -0.33 -1.54
C ALA A 18 -1.57 0.94 -2.08
N ILE A 19 -2.72 0.81 -2.75
CA ILE A 19 -3.44 1.97 -3.30
C ILE A 19 -3.92 2.90 -2.19
N ARG A 20 -4.45 2.38 -1.08
CA ARG A 20 -4.89 3.22 0.05
C ARG A 20 -3.73 3.95 0.73
N LEU A 21 -2.58 3.30 0.86
CA LEU A 21 -1.37 3.97 1.34
C LEU A 21 -0.95 5.09 0.39
N ALA A 22 -0.96 4.81 -0.92
CA ALA A 22 -0.63 5.80 -1.94
C ALA A 22 -1.59 7.01 -1.91
N GLU A 23 -2.89 6.77 -1.77
CA GLU A 23 -3.90 7.84 -1.58
C GLU A 23 -3.57 8.71 -0.36
N TYR A 24 -3.32 8.09 0.80
CA TYR A 24 -2.94 8.81 2.01
C TYR A 24 -1.70 9.68 1.81
N LEU A 25 -0.68 9.16 1.12
CA LEU A 25 0.55 9.92 0.86
C LEU A 25 0.28 11.12 -0.05
N THR A 26 -0.55 10.95 -1.09
CA THR A 26 -0.89 12.05 -2.01
C THR A 26 -1.72 13.17 -1.37
N GLU A 27 -2.41 12.88 -0.27
CA GLU A 27 -3.23 13.85 0.47
C GLU A 27 -2.40 14.69 1.46
N ARG A 28 -1.09 14.39 1.60
CA ARG A 28 -0.24 15.15 2.50
C ARG A 28 0.21 16.49 1.91
N PRO A 29 0.31 17.56 2.72
CA PRO A 29 0.77 18.88 2.24
C PRO A 29 2.21 18.90 1.72
N ASP A 30 3.05 17.96 2.17
CA ASP A 30 4.47 17.84 1.85
C ASP A 30 4.77 16.77 0.78
N PHE A 31 3.73 16.22 0.15
CA PHE A 31 3.84 15.31 -0.98
C PHE A 31 4.34 16.04 -2.24
N GLN A 32 5.16 15.34 -3.03
CA GLN A 32 5.75 15.88 -4.25
C GLN A 32 5.67 14.89 -5.41
N GLY A 33 5.22 15.38 -6.57
CA GLY A 33 5.26 14.64 -7.83
C GLY A 33 4.19 13.56 -7.93
N THR A 34 4.64 12.32 -8.19
CA THR A 34 3.78 11.17 -8.46
C THR A 34 4.09 10.07 -7.46
N VAL A 35 3.06 9.45 -6.89
CA VAL A 35 3.23 8.21 -6.12
C VAL A 35 3.25 7.02 -7.06
N ASP A 36 4.26 6.18 -6.94
CA ASP A 36 4.40 4.94 -7.68
C ASP A 36 3.79 3.78 -6.90
N VAL A 37 2.99 2.96 -7.57
CA VAL A 37 2.37 1.77 -6.98
C VAL A 37 2.68 0.56 -7.85
N ALA A 38 3.50 -0.35 -7.32
CA ALA A 38 3.81 -1.61 -7.97
C ALA A 38 2.77 -2.65 -7.56
N ILE A 39 2.09 -3.25 -8.54
CA ILE A 39 1.10 -4.30 -8.30
C ILE A 39 1.41 -5.48 -9.21
N ASP A 40 1.44 -6.68 -8.64
CA ASP A 40 1.59 -7.90 -9.40
C ASP A 40 0.25 -8.38 -9.99
N GLY A 41 0.31 -9.18 -11.05
CA GLY A 41 -0.91 -9.71 -11.68
C GLY A 41 -1.74 -10.58 -10.73
N ALA A 42 -1.09 -11.25 -9.77
CA ALA A 42 -1.74 -12.12 -8.78
C ALA A 42 -2.58 -11.33 -7.76
N SER A 43 -2.25 -10.06 -7.53
CA SER A 43 -3.02 -9.14 -6.68
C SER A 43 -4.30 -8.66 -7.36
N VAL A 44 -4.39 -8.81 -8.69
CA VAL A 44 -5.58 -8.44 -9.48
C VAL A 44 -6.42 -9.66 -9.81
N SER A 45 -5.82 -10.77 -10.25
CA SER A 45 -6.55 -11.99 -10.55
C SER A 45 -5.71 -13.26 -10.31
N VAL A 46 -6.36 -14.32 -9.82
CA VAL A 46 -5.73 -15.64 -9.65
C VAL A 46 -6.64 -16.69 -10.27
N GLY A 47 -6.12 -17.45 -11.23
CA GLY A 47 -6.92 -18.48 -11.93
C GLY A 47 -8.15 -17.92 -12.65
N GLY A 48 -8.11 -16.66 -13.10
CA GLY A 48 -9.24 -15.97 -13.74
C GLY A 48 -10.27 -15.39 -12.77
N VAL A 49 -10.11 -15.58 -11.46
CA VAL A 49 -10.97 -14.96 -10.44
C VAL A 49 -10.37 -13.62 -10.03
N GLU A 50 -11.18 -12.57 -10.09
CA GLU A 50 -10.79 -11.23 -9.67
C GLU A 50 -10.55 -11.17 -8.16
N VAL A 51 -9.37 -10.70 -7.78
CA VAL A 51 -8.95 -10.48 -6.40
C VAL A 51 -9.24 -9.04 -5.98
N PHE A 52 -9.02 -8.08 -6.88
CA PHE A 52 -9.24 -6.65 -6.64
C PHE A 52 -9.44 -5.87 -7.96
N ASP A 53 -10.63 -5.27 -8.13
CA ASP A 53 -10.94 -4.37 -9.25
C ASP A 53 -10.30 -2.99 -9.02
N ILE A 54 -9.07 -2.81 -9.52
CA ILE A 54 -8.32 -1.55 -9.42
C ILE A 54 -9.08 -0.40 -10.09
N ARG A 55 -9.62 -0.61 -11.30
CA ARG A 55 -10.23 0.46 -12.10
C ARG A 55 -11.54 0.92 -11.49
N GLY A 56 -12.38 -0.02 -11.06
CA GLY A 56 -13.62 0.27 -10.35
C GLY A 56 -13.35 0.95 -9.01
N TYR A 57 -12.34 0.51 -8.27
CA TYR A 57 -11.90 1.19 -7.03
C TYR A 57 -11.53 2.65 -7.33
N LEU A 58 -10.53 2.86 -8.18
CA LEU A 58 -10.00 4.20 -8.47
C LEU A 58 -11.08 5.16 -8.96
N ARG A 59 -11.93 4.70 -9.89
CA ARG A 59 -13.07 5.48 -10.40
C ARG A 59 -14.09 5.80 -9.30
N ALA A 60 -14.38 4.86 -8.39
CA ALA A 60 -15.28 5.08 -7.26
C ALA A 60 -14.75 6.16 -6.29
N TYR A 61 -13.42 6.26 -6.16
CA TYR A 61 -12.73 7.23 -5.31
C TYR A 61 -12.20 8.46 -6.07
N GLY A 62 -12.70 8.71 -7.28
CA GLY A 62 -12.49 9.96 -8.03
C GLY A 62 -11.20 10.03 -8.83
N TRP A 63 -10.41 8.97 -8.87
CA TRP A 63 -9.22 8.88 -9.73
C TRP A 63 -9.62 8.64 -11.18
N GLN A 64 -8.93 9.30 -12.10
CA GLN A 64 -9.14 9.18 -13.53
C GLN A 64 -7.86 8.72 -14.21
N ALA A 65 -7.96 7.69 -15.05
CA ALA A 65 -6.83 7.26 -15.85
C ALA A 65 -6.48 8.34 -16.89
N VAL A 66 -5.20 8.69 -16.98
CA VAL A 66 -4.70 9.61 -18.00
C VAL A 66 -4.71 8.89 -19.34
N GLN A 67 -5.26 9.53 -20.38
CA GLN A 67 -5.33 8.92 -21.70
C GLN A 67 -3.93 8.71 -22.28
N GLY A 68 -3.71 7.54 -22.90
CA GLY A 68 -2.43 7.22 -23.55
C GLY A 68 -1.30 6.77 -22.62
N THR A 69 -1.50 6.73 -21.30
CA THR A 69 -0.49 6.26 -20.34
C THR A 69 -0.62 4.80 -19.96
N ALA A 70 -1.60 4.08 -20.54
CA ALA A 70 -1.76 2.66 -20.31
C ALA A 70 -0.55 1.88 -20.86
N VAL A 71 0.09 1.06 -20.02
CA VAL A 71 1.30 0.31 -20.38
C VAL A 71 1.02 -1.19 -20.37
N GLY A 72 1.23 -1.85 -21.51
CA GLY A 72 1.17 -3.31 -21.60
C GLY A 72 -0.25 -3.87 -21.81
N ARG A 73 -0.43 -5.14 -21.46
CA ARG A 73 -1.71 -5.86 -21.64
C ARG A 73 -2.69 -5.65 -20.49
N ASN A 74 -2.19 -5.15 -19.36
CA ASN A 74 -3.01 -4.89 -18.20
C ASN A 74 -3.66 -3.53 -18.38
N ASP A 75 -4.97 -3.48 -18.31
CA ASP A 75 -5.72 -2.26 -18.59
C ASP A 75 -5.75 -1.31 -17.37
N TRP A 76 -5.33 -1.81 -16.20
CA TRP A 76 -5.18 -1.09 -14.95
C TRP A 76 -3.80 -0.46 -14.73
N THR A 77 -2.78 -0.82 -15.52
CA THR A 77 -1.45 -0.18 -15.47
C THR A 77 -1.45 1.11 -16.26
N ALA A 78 -1.53 2.23 -15.55
CA ALA A 78 -1.60 3.57 -16.14
C ALA A 78 -1.19 4.64 -15.12
N GLU A 79 -1.10 5.87 -15.58
CA GLU A 79 -1.13 7.03 -14.70
C GLU A 79 -2.58 7.41 -14.38
N TYR A 80 -2.81 7.80 -13.13
CA TYR A 80 -4.10 8.22 -12.59
C TYR A 80 -3.94 9.58 -11.93
N THR A 81 -4.95 10.43 -12.07
CA THR A 81 -4.98 11.73 -11.42
C THR A 81 -6.27 11.94 -10.63
N ARG A 82 -6.17 12.70 -9.55
CA ARG A 82 -7.30 13.18 -8.75
C ARG A 82 -6.92 14.55 -8.18
N ASP A 83 -7.64 15.59 -8.60
CA ASP A 83 -7.27 16.98 -8.29
C ASP A 83 -5.81 17.28 -8.68
N ALA A 84 -4.97 17.68 -7.73
CA ALA A 84 -3.54 17.93 -7.95
C ALA A 84 -2.66 16.67 -7.74
N ALA A 85 -3.23 15.55 -7.29
CA ALA A 85 -2.50 14.33 -7.02
C ALA A 85 -2.31 13.48 -8.29
N ALA A 86 -1.14 12.86 -8.40
CA ALA A 86 -0.78 11.91 -9.45
C ALA A 86 -0.32 10.58 -8.85
N MET A 87 -0.81 9.48 -9.41
CA MET A 87 -0.46 8.11 -9.05
C MET A 87 -0.10 7.33 -10.33
N ARG A 88 0.99 6.56 -10.33
CA ARG A 88 1.32 5.65 -11.42
C ARG A 88 1.24 4.23 -10.93
N ILE A 89 0.36 3.43 -11.53
CA ILE A 89 0.25 2.00 -11.24
C ILE A 89 0.96 1.20 -12.32
N HIS A 90 1.87 0.33 -11.92
CA HIS A 90 2.69 -0.48 -12.82
C HIS A 90 2.97 -1.87 -12.26
N SER A 91 3.56 -2.78 -13.05
CA SER A 91 3.84 -4.17 -12.64
C SER A 91 5.33 -4.51 -12.62
N ARG A 92 6.16 -3.56 -12.18
CA ARG A 92 7.63 -3.70 -12.16
C ARG A 92 8.02 -4.44 -10.89
N SER A 93 8.80 -5.51 -11.02
CA SER A 93 9.34 -6.26 -9.90
C SER A 93 10.61 -5.61 -9.32
N GLY A 94 10.93 -5.93 -8.06
CA GLY A 94 12.20 -5.52 -7.43
C GLY A 94 12.22 -4.09 -6.92
N VAL A 95 11.05 -3.48 -6.75
CA VAL A 95 10.83 -2.14 -6.19
C VAL A 95 9.81 -2.23 -5.07
N GLY A 96 9.62 -1.15 -4.30
CA GLY A 96 8.56 -1.10 -3.30
C GLY A 96 7.18 -1.19 -3.95
N ASP A 97 6.22 -1.76 -3.22
CA ASP A 97 4.81 -1.76 -3.60
C ASP A 97 4.26 -0.32 -3.66
N VAL A 98 4.80 0.58 -2.82
CA VAL A 98 4.53 2.02 -2.89
C VAL A 98 5.83 2.81 -2.75
N GLU A 99 6.09 3.73 -3.67
CA GLU A 99 7.19 4.69 -3.60
C GLU A 99 6.68 6.13 -3.75
N ALA A 100 7.08 7.04 -2.87
CA ALA A 100 6.68 8.44 -2.92
C ALA A 100 7.77 9.37 -2.39
N LEU A 101 7.77 10.63 -2.83
CA LEU A 101 8.57 11.70 -2.21
C LEU A 101 7.68 12.51 -1.27
N VAL A 102 7.99 12.48 0.02
CA VAL A 102 7.24 13.18 1.08
C VAL A 102 8.21 13.89 2.00
N GLY A 103 8.04 15.19 2.21
CA GLY A 103 8.96 15.98 3.05
C GLY A 103 10.40 15.99 2.52
N GLY A 104 10.58 15.80 1.21
CA GLY A 104 11.91 15.69 0.58
C GLY A 104 12.62 14.35 0.79
N ARG A 105 11.97 13.37 1.44
CA ARG A 105 12.49 12.01 1.67
C ARG A 105 11.71 11.00 0.86
N ARG A 106 12.42 10.03 0.28
CA ARG A 106 11.76 8.93 -0.45
C ARG A 106 11.25 7.90 0.55
N LEU A 107 9.97 7.61 0.48
CA LEU A 107 9.31 6.51 1.17
C LEU A 107 9.25 5.30 0.25
N ILE A 108 9.57 4.13 0.76
CA ILE A 108 9.48 2.83 0.07
C ILE A 108 8.74 1.86 0.99
N ALA A 109 7.59 1.36 0.54
CA ALA A 109 6.76 0.46 1.33
C ALA A 109 6.66 -0.93 0.71
N GLU A 110 6.75 -1.95 1.54
CA GLU A 110 6.24 -3.29 1.25
C GLU A 110 4.84 -3.41 1.85
N CYS A 111 3.85 -3.76 1.03
CA CYS A 111 2.47 -3.95 1.43
C CYS A 111 2.16 -5.44 1.55
N LYS A 112 1.34 -5.82 2.52
CA LYS A 112 0.81 -7.19 2.62
C LYS A 112 -0.67 -7.15 2.84
N LYS A 113 -1.38 -8.03 2.13
CA LYS A 113 -2.80 -8.36 2.39
C LYS A 113 -3.02 -8.77 3.84
N GLY A 114 -4.27 -8.82 4.27
CA GLY A 114 -4.60 -9.37 5.58
C GLY A 114 -6.10 -9.59 5.81
N PRO A 115 -6.46 -10.43 6.80
CA PRO A 115 -7.85 -10.64 7.16
C PRO A 115 -8.44 -9.39 7.83
N LEU A 116 -9.72 -9.12 7.62
CA LEU A 116 -10.49 -8.08 8.33
C LEU A 116 -11.39 -8.67 9.41
N VAL A 117 -11.46 -10.00 9.46
CA VAL A 117 -12.16 -10.77 10.49
C VAL A 117 -11.18 -11.73 11.14
N LYS A 118 -11.41 -12.12 12.38
CA LYS A 118 -10.55 -13.09 13.06
C LYS A 118 -10.48 -14.39 12.26
N LYS A 119 -9.26 -14.86 11.96
CA LYS A 119 -9.01 -16.17 11.34
C LYS A 119 -8.20 -17.07 12.30
N PRO A 120 -8.42 -18.39 12.30
CA PRO A 120 -7.56 -19.33 13.02
C PRO A 120 -6.09 -19.24 12.54
N GLY A 121 -5.14 -19.53 13.43
CA GLY A 121 -3.72 -19.61 13.09
C GLY A 121 -2.97 -18.28 13.02
N SER A 122 -3.62 -17.15 13.34
CA SER A 122 -3.00 -15.82 13.42
C SER A 122 -2.15 -15.44 12.18
N PRO A 123 -2.73 -15.49 10.96
CA PRO A 123 -1.99 -15.22 9.72
C PRO A 123 -1.34 -13.84 9.67
N GLU A 124 -1.78 -12.89 10.49
CA GLU A 124 -1.21 -11.54 10.61
C GLU A 124 0.27 -11.55 11.02
N TYR A 125 0.70 -12.49 11.86
CA TYR A 125 2.10 -12.61 12.28
C TYR A 125 3.05 -12.89 11.11
N PRO A 126 2.89 -14.00 10.34
CA PRO A 126 3.77 -14.26 9.22
C PRO A 126 3.64 -13.20 8.11
N LEU A 127 2.47 -12.59 7.92
CA LEU A 127 2.30 -11.48 6.97
C LEU A 127 3.13 -10.26 7.34
N LEU A 128 3.08 -9.81 8.60
CA LEU A 128 3.87 -8.66 9.03
C LEU A 128 5.38 -8.97 9.08
N THR A 129 5.76 -10.19 9.48
CA THR A 129 7.16 -10.63 9.42
C THR A 129 7.69 -10.57 7.99
N ALA A 130 6.91 -11.05 7.01
CA ALA A 130 7.28 -11.03 5.61
C ALA A 130 7.43 -9.58 5.10
N ALA A 131 6.46 -8.71 5.41
CA ALA A 131 6.53 -7.30 5.04
C ALA A 131 7.80 -6.60 5.56
N ILE A 132 8.13 -6.81 6.83
CA ILE A 132 9.36 -6.25 7.44
C ILE A 132 10.62 -6.84 6.79
N GLY A 133 10.64 -8.15 6.59
CA GLY A 133 11.79 -8.84 5.99
C GLY A 133 12.05 -8.41 4.55
N GLN A 134 10.99 -8.17 3.77
CA GLN A 134 11.09 -7.69 2.39
C GLN A 134 11.45 -6.20 2.33
N ALA A 135 10.87 -5.37 3.21
CA ALA A 135 11.22 -3.95 3.31
C ALA A 135 12.72 -3.73 3.59
N LEU A 136 13.34 -4.61 4.38
CA LEU A 136 14.78 -4.58 4.65
C LEU A 136 15.66 -4.79 3.41
N LEU A 137 15.13 -5.43 2.35
CA LEU A 137 15.88 -5.81 1.16
C LEU A 137 15.79 -4.78 0.03
N PHE A 138 15.02 -3.71 0.19
CA PHE A 138 14.90 -2.69 -0.84
C PHE A 138 16.23 -1.96 -1.08
N PRO A 139 16.52 -1.55 -2.33
CA PRO A 139 17.66 -0.69 -2.64
C PRO A 139 17.40 0.74 -2.16
N ALA A 140 17.56 0.93 -0.85
CA ALA A 140 17.30 2.17 -0.14
C ALA A 140 18.60 2.90 0.27
N ARG A 141 18.51 4.22 0.34
CA ARG A 141 19.54 5.09 0.90
C ARG A 141 19.30 5.29 2.39
N PRO A 142 20.32 5.67 3.19
CA PRO A 142 20.16 5.89 4.63
C PRO A 142 19.06 6.90 5.01
N GLU A 143 18.78 7.88 4.14
CA GLU A 143 17.75 8.91 4.35
C GLU A 143 16.33 8.45 4.02
N ASP A 144 16.17 7.34 3.28
CA ASP A 144 14.87 6.82 2.85
C ASP A 144 14.05 6.31 4.04
N ILE A 145 12.73 6.35 3.89
CA ILE A 145 11.78 5.84 4.88
C ILE A 145 11.30 4.47 4.41
N LEU A 146 11.70 3.43 5.13
CA LEU A 146 11.25 2.06 4.87
C LEU A 146 10.00 1.73 5.66
N VAL A 147 9.00 1.15 5.00
CA VAL A 147 7.69 0.88 5.59
C VAL A 147 7.24 -0.55 5.33
N ALA A 148 6.75 -1.22 6.38
CA ALA A 148 5.93 -2.42 6.27
C ALA A 148 4.47 -2.03 6.49
N ALA A 149 3.63 -2.16 5.46
CA ALA A 149 2.24 -1.74 5.47
C ALA A 149 1.27 -2.93 5.49
N VAL A 150 0.33 -2.93 6.43
CA VAL A 150 -0.67 -3.99 6.63
C VAL A 150 -2.03 -3.40 6.97
N PRO A 151 -3.14 -4.16 6.85
CA PRO A 151 -4.46 -3.66 7.20
C PRO A 151 -4.57 -3.24 8.67
N ASP A 152 -5.29 -2.15 8.91
CA ASP A 152 -5.63 -1.68 10.25
C ASP A 152 -6.74 -2.54 10.87
N THR A 153 -6.34 -3.53 11.66
CA THR A 153 -7.24 -4.45 12.38
C THR A 153 -6.76 -4.66 13.81
N PRO A 154 -7.63 -5.08 14.74
CA PRO A 154 -7.24 -5.28 16.14
C PRO A 154 -6.03 -6.21 16.31
N THR A 155 -5.90 -7.25 15.49
CA THR A 155 -4.74 -8.15 15.55
C THR A 155 -3.45 -7.44 15.10
N PHE A 156 -3.45 -6.79 13.93
CA PHE A 156 -2.29 -6.04 13.45
C PHE A 156 -1.93 -4.87 14.37
N GLN A 157 -2.92 -4.16 14.92
CA GLN A 157 -2.71 -3.09 15.91
C GLN A 157 -1.92 -3.60 17.13
N ARG A 158 -2.35 -4.74 17.71
CA ARG A 158 -1.66 -5.35 18.84
C ARG A 158 -0.24 -5.78 18.50
N ILE A 159 -0.04 -6.42 17.35
CA ILE A 159 1.30 -6.85 16.91
C ILE A 159 2.20 -5.65 16.66
N ALA A 160 1.71 -4.63 15.94
CA ALA A 160 2.45 -3.41 15.63
C ALA A 160 2.82 -2.63 16.90
N ALA A 161 1.91 -2.52 17.87
CA ALA A 161 2.17 -1.85 19.15
C ALA A 161 3.31 -2.54 19.94
N ASP A 162 3.34 -3.87 19.96
CA ASP A 162 4.46 -4.63 20.55
C ASP A 162 5.75 -4.44 19.74
N TRP A 163 5.67 -4.60 18.42
CA TRP A 163 6.85 -4.70 17.56
C TRP A 163 7.58 -3.38 17.37
N ARG A 164 6.85 -2.25 17.33
CA ARG A 164 7.45 -0.90 17.27
C ARG A 164 8.42 -0.63 18.42
N ASN A 165 8.27 -1.31 19.55
CA ASN A 165 9.15 -1.16 20.71
C ASN A 165 10.31 -2.16 20.74
N ARG A 166 10.43 -3.05 19.75
CA ARG A 166 11.50 -4.06 19.72
C ARG A 166 12.82 -3.41 19.28
N PRO A 167 13.93 -3.62 20.03
CA PRO A 167 15.20 -2.96 19.75
C PRO A 167 15.71 -3.14 18.31
N ARG A 168 15.55 -4.35 17.74
CA ARG A 168 16.00 -4.64 16.37
C ARG A 168 15.16 -3.96 15.29
N LEU A 169 13.86 -3.76 15.53
CA LEU A 169 13.01 -3.04 14.58
C LEU A 169 13.29 -1.54 14.65
N ILE A 170 13.48 -1.00 15.86
CA ILE A 170 13.90 0.39 16.04
C ILE A 170 15.25 0.62 15.33
N ALA A 171 16.22 -0.25 15.54
CA ALA A 171 17.54 -0.15 14.92
C ALA A 171 17.52 -0.30 13.39
N SER A 172 16.53 -0.99 12.82
CA SER A 172 16.41 -1.09 11.36
C SER A 172 15.77 0.15 10.72
N GLY A 173 15.17 1.04 11.51
CA GLY A 173 14.46 2.23 11.01
C GLY A 173 13.18 1.93 10.21
N ILE A 174 12.73 0.66 10.18
CA ILE A 174 11.53 0.26 9.43
C ILE A 174 10.30 0.64 10.24
N GLN A 175 9.42 1.42 9.63
CA GLN A 175 8.15 1.82 10.22
C GLN A 175 7.06 0.78 9.91
N ILE A 176 6.10 0.60 10.81
CA ILE A 176 4.93 -0.26 10.58
C ILE A 176 3.71 0.62 10.35
N ALA A 177 3.18 0.61 9.13
CA ALA A 177 1.96 1.33 8.76
C ALA A 177 0.72 0.43 8.90
N LEU A 178 -0.30 0.95 9.55
CA LEU A 178 -1.63 0.34 9.61
C LEU A 178 -2.56 1.10 8.66
N VAL A 179 -3.05 0.42 7.62
CA VAL A 179 -3.82 0.99 6.52
C VAL A 179 -5.31 0.65 6.70
N SER A 180 -6.14 1.66 6.91
CA SER A 180 -7.57 1.47 7.14
C SER A 180 -8.40 1.54 5.85
N ARG A 181 -9.52 0.81 5.81
CA ARG A 181 -10.55 1.00 4.76
C ARG A 181 -11.40 2.27 4.95
N ARG A 182 -11.47 2.76 6.19
CA ARG A 182 -12.46 3.75 6.64
C ARG A 182 -11.85 4.93 7.38
N GLY A 183 -10.53 4.96 7.49
CA GLY A 183 -9.81 5.89 8.35
C GLY A 183 -8.42 6.20 7.81
N PRO A 184 -7.58 6.86 8.61
CA PRO A 184 -6.24 7.26 8.20
C PRO A 184 -5.28 6.06 8.15
N VAL A 185 -4.12 6.29 7.54
CA VAL A 185 -2.94 5.46 7.77
C VAL A 185 -2.29 5.91 9.08
N THR A 186 -1.91 4.96 9.94
CA THR A 186 -1.25 5.26 11.22
C THR A 186 0.08 4.54 11.36
N GLY A 187 0.96 5.05 12.22
CA GLY A 187 2.26 4.43 12.49
C GLY A 187 3.40 4.88 11.58
N LEU A 188 3.17 5.96 10.82
CA LEU A 188 4.19 6.62 10.02
C LEU A 188 4.68 7.88 10.72
N ASP A 189 6.00 8.04 10.78
CA ASP A 189 6.69 9.28 11.13
C ASP A 189 7.34 9.83 9.86
N LEU A 190 6.67 10.84 9.29
CA LEU A 190 7.03 11.50 8.04
C LEU A 190 7.37 12.97 8.27
N SER A 191 7.77 13.32 9.51
CA SER A 191 8.18 14.67 9.88
C SER A 191 9.62 14.98 9.46
#